data_AF-G6AFU0-F1
#
_entry.id   AF-G6AFU0-F1
#
_cell.length_a   1.000
_cell.length_b   1.000
_cell.length_c   1.000
_cell.angle_alpha   90.00
_cell.angle_beta   90.00
_cell.angle_gamma   90.00
#
_symmetry.space_group_name_H-M   'P 1'
#
loop_
_entity.id
_entity.type
_entity.pdbx_description
1 polymer ?
#
loop_
_entity_poly.entity_id
_entity_poly.type
_entity_poly.pdbx_seq_one_letter_code
_entity_poly.pdbx_strand_id
1 'polypeptide(L)'
;MRGVSNPYPWYFGKDTYGGITLPEGNHAAITYTNSLFDDSEFGQNYYEWLDISSHEVGHINHIKASNKIADKQYELLLKTSMYAKDMYVPSLETHRTTSYLSKFIASYLKYGGHDKSPLEKQADKGSDSFNRFNNFVNEKYGNNSLINLLKSDISDTKKIQQIDKYWNEYVKSKETTK
;
A
#
# COMPACT_ATOMS: atom_id res chain seq x y z
N MET A 1 -23.33 10.91 -16.92
CA MET A 1 -22.99 10.01 -15.80
C MET A 1 -21.48 9.75 -15.86
N ARG A 2 -20.69 10.22 -14.89
CA ARG A 2 -19.26 9.90 -14.81
C ARG A 2 -19.14 8.50 -14.21
N GLY A 3 -18.54 7.58 -14.95
CA GLY A 3 -18.35 6.18 -14.55
C GLY A 3 -17.41 6.06 -13.35
N VAL A 4 -17.77 5.17 -12.44
CA VAL A 4 -17.07 4.81 -11.19
C VAL A 4 -15.79 3.99 -11.47
N SER A 5 -15.27 4.01 -12.70
CA SER A 5 -14.28 3.03 -13.17
C SER A 5 -12.84 3.36 -12.80
N ASN A 6 -12.55 4.60 -12.38
CA ASN A 6 -11.24 4.99 -11.86
C ASN A 6 -11.44 6.00 -10.74
N PRO A 7 -11.42 5.59 -9.47
CA PRO A 7 -11.25 6.54 -8.38
C PRO A 7 -9.84 7.12 -8.51
N TYR A 8 -9.67 8.15 -9.33
CA TYR A 8 -8.57 9.08 -9.14
C TYR A 8 -8.90 9.80 -7.83
N PRO A 9 -8.17 9.55 -6.71
CA PRO A 9 -8.24 10.48 -5.61
C PRO A 9 -7.91 11.86 -6.20
N TRP A 10 -8.74 12.86 -5.90
CA TRP A 10 -8.62 14.24 -6.41
C TRP A 10 -7.41 14.99 -5.84
N TYR A 11 -6.28 14.32 -5.75
CA TYR A 11 -5.03 14.82 -5.21
C TYR A 11 -3.98 14.77 -6.32
N PHE A 12 -2.88 15.45 -6.09
CA PHE A 12 -1.74 15.62 -7.00
C PHE A 12 -1.81 16.86 -7.89
N GLY A 13 -1.60 18.02 -7.25
CA GLY A 13 -0.94 19.14 -7.92
C GLY A 13 0.50 18.75 -8.27
N LYS A 14 1.13 19.49 -9.20
CA LYS A 14 2.47 19.20 -9.75
C LYS A 14 3.58 19.02 -8.69
N ASP A 15 3.39 19.51 -7.47
CA ASP A 15 4.41 19.47 -6.40
C ASP A 15 4.20 18.33 -5.38
N THR A 16 3.42 17.30 -5.71
CA THR A 16 3.08 16.22 -4.76
C THR A 16 3.18 14.84 -5.39
N TYR A 17 3.67 13.87 -4.61
CA TYR A 17 3.69 12.45 -4.97
C TYR A 17 2.70 11.64 -4.13
N GLY A 18 2.31 10.46 -4.59
CA GLY A 18 1.49 9.54 -3.80
C GLY A 18 1.26 8.18 -4.44
N GLY A 19 0.55 7.33 -3.72
CA GLY A 19 0.13 6.00 -4.15
C GLY A 19 -1.36 5.76 -3.89
N ILE A 20 -1.89 4.71 -4.51
CA ILE A 20 -3.15 4.10 -4.10
C ILE A 20 -3.07 2.59 -4.25
N THR A 21 -3.48 1.88 -3.22
CA THR A 21 -3.54 0.41 -3.20
C THR A 21 -4.97 -0.08 -3.36
N LEU A 22 -5.25 -0.83 -4.43
CA LEU A 22 -6.58 -1.37 -4.74
C LEU A 22 -6.56 -2.90 -4.92
N PRO A 23 -7.70 -3.60 -4.71
CA PRO A 23 -7.82 -5.02 -5.04
C PRO A 23 -7.76 -5.23 -6.56
N GLU A 24 -7.02 -6.25 -6.99
CA GLU A 24 -6.93 -6.72 -8.38
C GLU A 24 -7.04 -8.26 -8.37
N GLY A 25 -8.20 -8.80 -8.75
CA GLY A 25 -8.50 -10.23 -8.62
C GLY A 25 -8.27 -10.82 -7.22
N ASN A 26 -7.29 -11.71 -7.11
CA ASN A 26 -6.82 -12.33 -5.85
C ASN A 26 -5.59 -11.62 -5.25
N HIS A 27 -5.18 -10.50 -5.84
CA HIS A 27 -3.99 -9.74 -5.51
C HIS A 27 -4.35 -8.30 -5.10
N ALA A 28 -3.33 -7.48 -4.89
CA ALA A 28 -3.44 -6.05 -4.70
C ALA A 28 -2.50 -5.37 -5.70
N ALA A 29 -2.97 -4.28 -6.29
CA ALA A 29 -2.19 -3.43 -7.17
C ALA A 29 -1.93 -2.09 -6.48
N ILE A 30 -0.70 -1.60 -6.58
CA ILE A 30 -0.33 -0.27 -6.12
C ILE A 30 -0.08 0.59 -7.35
N THR A 31 -0.76 1.72 -7.45
CA THR A 31 -0.56 2.71 -8.52
C THR A 31 0.05 3.96 -7.93
N TYR A 32 1.15 4.43 -8.51
CA TYR A 32 1.87 5.63 -8.07
C TYR A 32 1.66 6.81 -9.02
N THR A 33 1.86 8.03 -8.53
CA THR A 33 1.90 9.23 -9.37
C THR A 33 3.12 9.24 -10.29
N ASN A 34 2.99 9.83 -11.48
CA ASN A 34 4.10 9.93 -12.45
C ASN A 34 5.33 10.67 -11.89
N SER A 35 5.12 11.63 -10.98
CA SER A 35 6.17 12.39 -10.30
C SER A 35 7.17 11.51 -9.54
N LEU A 36 6.75 10.33 -9.08
CA LEU A 36 7.67 9.35 -8.46
C LEU A 36 8.67 8.78 -9.46
N PHE A 37 8.36 8.78 -10.75
CA PHE A 37 9.23 8.21 -11.78
C PHE A 37 10.01 9.27 -12.56
N ASP A 38 9.80 10.55 -12.27
CA ASP A 38 10.52 11.64 -12.93
C ASP A 38 11.84 11.92 -12.20
N ASP A 39 12.97 11.64 -12.86
CA ASP A 39 14.31 11.87 -12.31
C ASP A 39 14.61 13.34 -11.99
N SER A 40 13.88 14.28 -12.61
CA SER A 40 13.96 15.71 -12.29
C SER A 40 13.14 16.11 -11.06
N GLU A 41 12.29 15.21 -10.56
CA GLU A 41 11.49 15.36 -9.34
C GLU A 41 11.90 14.32 -8.27
N PHE A 42 11.16 13.21 -8.13
CA PHE A 42 11.35 12.21 -7.07
C PHE A 42 11.99 10.90 -7.55
N GLY A 43 12.24 10.73 -8.85
CA GLY A 43 12.76 9.50 -9.47
C GLY A 43 14.06 8.99 -8.87
N GLN A 44 14.91 9.90 -8.39
CA GLN A 44 16.20 9.58 -7.76
C GLN A 44 16.15 9.56 -6.22
N ASN A 45 14.97 9.78 -5.64
CA ASN A 45 14.78 9.82 -4.19
C ASN A 45 14.28 8.47 -3.66
N TYR A 46 15.22 7.53 -3.54
CA TYR A 46 14.99 6.16 -3.05
C TYR A 46 14.35 6.12 -1.65
N TYR A 47 14.57 7.15 -0.82
CA TYR A 47 13.95 7.22 0.49
C TYR A 47 12.44 7.43 0.38
N GLU A 48 12.01 8.44 -0.38
CA GLU A 48 10.58 8.72 -0.61
C GLU A 48 9.88 7.53 -1.26
N TRP A 49 10.56 6.88 -2.21
CA TRP A 49 10.11 5.65 -2.85
C TRP A 49 9.82 4.51 -1.85
N LEU A 50 10.77 4.25 -0.95
CA LEU A 50 10.62 3.18 0.04
C LEU A 50 9.61 3.55 1.11
N ASP A 51 9.52 4.84 1.48
CA ASP A 51 8.58 5.33 2.48
C ASP A 51 7.13 5.21 2.00
N ILE A 52 6.82 5.75 0.80
CA ILE A 52 5.47 5.66 0.22
C ILE A 52 5.10 4.21 -0.08
N SER A 53 6.03 3.41 -0.62
CA SER A 53 5.77 1.98 -0.85
C SER A 53 5.45 1.24 0.44
N SER A 54 6.12 1.59 1.54
CA SER A 54 5.87 0.98 2.85
C SER A 54 4.51 1.39 3.42
N HIS A 55 4.06 2.61 3.17
CA HIS A 55 2.69 3.05 3.47
C HIS A 55 1.67 2.22 2.67
N GLU A 56 1.80 2.16 1.34
CA GLU A 56 0.86 1.46 0.44
C GLU A 56 0.74 -0.04 0.75
N VAL A 57 1.85 -0.72 1.04
CA VAL A 57 1.84 -2.13 1.47
C VAL A 57 0.99 -2.34 2.73
N GLY A 58 0.88 -1.32 3.60
CA GLY A 58 -0.01 -1.34 4.76
C GLY A 58 -1.48 -1.54 4.42
N HIS A 59 -1.94 -1.05 3.27
CA HIS A 59 -3.32 -1.22 2.79
C HIS A 59 -3.65 -2.64 2.33
N ILE A 60 -2.65 -3.47 2.00
CA ILE A 60 -2.88 -4.87 1.56
C ILE A 60 -3.63 -5.67 2.63
N ASN A 61 -3.34 -5.43 3.92
CA ASN A 61 -4.06 -6.08 5.02
C ASN A 61 -5.52 -5.64 5.10
N HIS A 62 -5.82 -4.37 4.78
CA HIS A 62 -7.19 -3.88 4.71
C HIS A 62 -7.96 -4.50 3.54
N ILE A 63 -7.31 -4.66 2.38
CA ILE A 63 -7.87 -5.36 1.22
C ILE A 63 -8.19 -6.81 1.57
N LYS A 64 -7.24 -7.55 2.18
CA LYS A 64 -7.47 -8.94 2.60
C LYS A 64 -8.68 -9.06 3.55
N ALA A 65 -8.78 -8.16 4.52
CA ALA A 65 -9.91 -8.12 5.44
C ALA A 65 -11.23 -7.78 4.73
N SER A 66 -11.19 -6.86 3.77
CA SER A 66 -12.35 -6.48 2.96
C SER A 66 -12.83 -7.62 2.05
N ASN A 67 -11.90 -8.29 1.37
CA ASN A 67 -12.20 -9.42 0.47
C ASN A 67 -12.89 -10.54 1.22
N LYS A 68 -12.46 -10.87 2.45
CA LYS A 68 -13.13 -11.89 3.28
C LYS A 68 -14.60 -11.56 3.57
N ILE A 69 -14.95 -10.27 3.68
CA ILE A 69 -16.34 -9.82 3.89
C ILE A 69 -17.09 -9.85 2.55
N ALA A 70 -16.48 -9.33 1.49
CA ALA A 70 -17.04 -9.29 0.15
C ALA A 70 -17.36 -10.70 -0.38
N ASP A 71 -16.50 -11.69 -0.11
CA ASP A 71 -16.70 -13.08 -0.53
C ASP A 71 -17.97 -13.67 0.08
N LYS A 72 -18.20 -13.43 1.38
CA LYS A 72 -19.42 -13.87 2.06
C LYS A 72 -20.67 -13.19 1.50
N GLN A 73 -20.58 -11.90 1.19
CA GLN A 73 -21.67 -11.14 0.57
C GLN A 73 -21.96 -11.65 -0.84
N TYR A 74 -20.92 -11.99 -1.59
CA TYR A 74 -21.01 -12.54 -2.93
C TYR A 74 -21.63 -13.94 -2.96
N GLU A 75 -21.26 -14.81 -2.01
CA GLU A 75 -21.92 -16.12 -1.84
C GLU A 75 -23.42 -16.00 -1.57
N LEU A 76 -23.82 -15.03 -0.75
CA LEU A 76 -25.24 -14.75 -0.51
C LEU A 76 -25.92 -14.21 -1.78
N LEU A 77 -25.26 -13.29 -2.50
CA LEU A 77 -25.76 -12.74 -3.75
C LEU A 77 -26.01 -13.84 -4.79
N LEU A 78 -25.08 -14.78 -4.94
CA LEU A 78 -25.22 -15.95 -5.81
C LEU A 78 -26.40 -16.84 -5.38
N LYS A 79 -26.58 -17.09 -4.09
CA LYS A 79 -27.71 -17.88 -3.60
C LYS A 79 -29.04 -17.19 -3.87
N THR A 80 -29.13 -15.88 -3.67
CA THR A 80 -30.36 -15.10 -3.90
C THR A 80 -30.68 -15.00 -5.39
N SER A 81 -29.69 -14.86 -6.27
CA SER A 81 -29.92 -14.77 -7.72
C SER A 81 -30.54 -16.03 -8.31
N MET A 82 -30.35 -17.20 -7.69
CA MET A 82 -31.03 -18.44 -8.11
C MET A 82 -32.56 -18.37 -8.01
N TYR A 83 -33.08 -17.51 -7.12
CA TYR A 83 -34.53 -17.37 -6.86
C TYR A 83 -35.10 -16.06 -7.44
N ALA A 84 -34.26 -15.17 -7.96
CA ALA A 84 -34.66 -13.88 -8.49
C ALA A 84 -34.46 -13.84 -10.01
N LYS A 85 -35.56 -13.63 -10.74
CA LYS A 85 -35.50 -13.49 -12.20
C LYS A 85 -34.73 -12.20 -12.56
N ASP A 86 -33.81 -12.30 -13.53
CA ASP A 86 -33.07 -11.17 -14.12
C ASP A 86 -32.17 -10.38 -13.13
N MET A 87 -31.74 -11.02 -12.03
CA MET A 87 -30.83 -10.38 -11.06
C MET A 87 -29.40 -10.24 -11.63
N TYR A 88 -28.89 -9.01 -11.69
CA TYR A 88 -27.49 -8.75 -12.04
C TYR A 88 -26.55 -9.23 -10.92
N VAL A 89 -25.60 -10.09 -11.29
CA VAL A 89 -24.50 -10.51 -10.43
C VAL A 89 -23.19 -10.09 -11.11
N PRO A 90 -22.41 -9.15 -10.53
CA PRO A 90 -21.11 -8.77 -11.08
C PRO A 90 -20.12 -9.93 -10.96
N SER A 91 -18.92 -9.82 -11.54
CA SER A 91 -17.84 -10.76 -11.22
C SER A 91 -17.42 -10.61 -9.75
N LEU A 92 -16.87 -11.68 -9.15
CA LEU A 92 -16.34 -11.64 -7.78
C LEU A 92 -15.27 -10.54 -7.61
N GLU A 93 -14.41 -10.39 -8.61
CA GLU A 93 -13.38 -9.34 -8.63
C GLU A 93 -14.01 -7.95 -8.59
N THR A 94 -14.95 -7.66 -9.49
CA THR A 94 -15.68 -6.39 -9.50
C THR A 94 -16.37 -6.13 -8.16
N HIS A 95 -16.93 -7.16 -7.53
CA HIS A 95 -17.56 -7.05 -6.22
C HIS A 95 -16.57 -6.69 -5.11
N ARG A 96 -15.40 -7.36 -5.06
CA ARG A 96 -14.32 -7.07 -4.11
C ARG A 96 -13.77 -5.66 -4.26
N THR A 97 -13.43 -5.26 -5.50
CA THR A 97 -12.92 -3.92 -5.80
C THR A 97 -13.92 -2.85 -5.39
N THR A 98 -15.20 -3.02 -5.75
CA THR A 98 -16.27 -2.08 -5.37
C THR A 98 -16.43 -2.00 -3.84
N SER A 99 -16.39 -3.14 -3.15
CA SER A 99 -16.52 -3.22 -1.69
C SER A 99 -15.39 -2.47 -0.98
N TYR A 100 -14.13 -2.73 -1.35
CA TYR A 100 -12.99 -2.04 -0.74
C TYR A 100 -12.99 -0.54 -1.06
N LEU A 101 -13.22 -0.19 -2.33
CA LEU A 101 -13.25 1.21 -2.76
C LEU A 101 -14.33 2.00 -2.03
N SER A 102 -15.53 1.44 -1.87
CA SER A 102 -16.62 2.07 -1.13
C SER A 102 -16.25 2.28 0.33
N LYS A 103 -15.57 1.30 0.95
CA LYS A 103 -15.07 1.40 2.33
C LYS A 103 -13.99 2.49 2.46
N PHE A 104 -13.08 2.57 1.52
CA PHE A 104 -12.03 3.57 1.46
C PHE A 104 -12.62 4.99 1.34
N ILE A 105 -13.50 5.22 0.36
CA ILE A 105 -14.20 6.49 0.15
C ILE A 105 -15.05 6.87 1.37
N ALA A 106 -15.78 5.91 1.96
CA ALA A 106 -16.60 6.17 3.15
C ALA A 106 -15.75 6.55 4.37
N SER A 107 -14.59 5.90 4.55
CA SER A 107 -13.62 6.30 5.58
C SER A 107 -13.17 7.74 5.37
N TYR A 108 -12.78 8.07 4.13
CA TYR A 108 -12.33 9.40 3.77
C TYR A 108 -13.40 10.49 4.06
N LEU A 109 -14.65 10.28 3.63
CA LEU A 109 -15.76 11.21 3.89
C LEU A 109 -16.06 11.37 5.38
N LYS A 110 -16.02 10.26 6.14
CA LYS A 110 -16.33 10.26 7.57
C LYS A 110 -15.29 11.02 8.39
N TYR A 111 -14.02 10.93 8.02
CA TYR A 111 -12.92 11.51 8.79
C TYR A 111 -12.42 12.85 8.23
N GLY A 112 -13.06 13.37 7.17
CA GLY A 112 -12.85 14.72 6.67
C GLY A 112 -11.51 14.95 5.99
N GLY A 113 -10.92 13.91 5.39
CA GLY A 113 -9.64 13.97 4.70
C GLY A 113 -8.82 12.68 4.81
N HIS A 114 -7.76 12.61 4.01
CA HIS A 114 -6.86 11.45 3.88
C HIS A 114 -6.19 11.14 5.23
N ASP A 115 -5.42 12.08 5.77
CA ASP A 115 -4.53 11.89 6.93
C ASP A 115 -5.23 11.54 8.26
N LYS A 116 -6.56 11.63 8.31
CA LYS A 116 -7.35 11.42 9.54
C LYS A 116 -8.06 10.08 9.57
N SER A 117 -8.12 9.38 8.43
CA SER A 117 -8.79 8.09 8.29
C SER A 117 -8.04 7.01 9.11
N PRO A 118 -8.75 6.13 9.85
CA PRO A 118 -8.12 5.01 10.54
C PRO A 118 -7.38 4.04 9.64
N LEU A 119 -7.75 3.98 8.35
CA LEU A 119 -7.07 3.15 7.36
C LEU A 119 -5.72 3.77 6.97
N GLU A 120 -5.66 5.09 6.79
CA GLU A 120 -4.41 5.82 6.52
C GLU A 120 -3.46 5.73 7.72
N LYS A 121 -3.96 5.98 8.94
CA LYS A 121 -3.16 5.81 10.17
C LYS A 121 -2.63 4.40 10.40
N GLN A 122 -3.29 3.39 9.85
CA GLN A 122 -2.81 2.01 9.90
C GLN A 122 -1.76 1.75 8.81
N ALA A 123 -1.91 2.35 7.63
CA ALA A 123 -0.93 2.31 6.56
C ALA A 123 0.37 3.07 6.93
N ASP A 124 0.26 4.20 7.62
CA ASP A 124 1.40 4.98 8.15
C ASP A 124 2.32 4.16 9.04
N LYS A 125 1.80 3.13 9.73
CA LYS A 125 2.64 2.21 10.52
C LYS A 125 3.67 1.47 9.67
N GLY A 126 3.41 1.29 8.38
CA GLY A 126 4.34 0.77 7.38
C GLY A 126 5.50 1.73 7.15
N SER A 127 5.20 2.98 6.79
CA SER A 127 6.19 4.07 6.67
C SER A 127 6.99 4.25 7.98
N ASP A 128 6.33 4.34 9.13
CA ASP A 128 6.96 4.41 10.45
C ASP A 128 7.94 3.24 10.69
N SER A 129 7.59 2.04 10.23
CA SER A 129 8.43 0.85 10.40
C SER A 129 9.65 0.90 9.49
N PHE A 130 9.50 1.39 8.26
CA PHE A 130 10.61 1.69 7.37
C PHE A 130 11.53 2.76 7.96
N ASN A 131 10.98 3.86 8.47
CA ASN A 131 11.76 4.95 9.05
C ASN A 131 12.59 4.49 10.24
N ARG A 132 12.00 3.72 11.15
CA ARG A 132 12.76 3.11 12.26
C ARG A 132 13.82 2.12 11.79
N PHE A 133 13.54 1.33 10.75
CA PHE A 133 14.51 0.40 10.17
C PHE A 133 15.68 1.14 9.52
N ASN A 134 15.40 2.14 8.69
CA ASN A 134 16.41 2.96 8.03
C ASN A 134 17.27 3.71 9.05
N ASN A 135 16.68 4.25 10.11
CA ASN A 135 17.41 4.88 11.20
C ASN A 135 18.34 3.89 11.89
N PHE A 136 17.86 2.69 12.24
CA PHE A 136 18.71 1.63 12.80
C PHE A 136 19.89 1.29 11.87
N VAL A 137 19.64 1.17 10.57
CA VAL A 137 20.68 0.87 9.58
C VAL A 137 21.71 2.00 9.51
N ASN A 138 21.26 3.26 9.54
CA ASN A 138 22.15 4.42 9.54
C ASN A 138 23.00 4.50 10.81
N GLU A 139 22.38 4.28 11.98
CA GLU A 139 23.07 4.28 13.27
C GLU A 139 24.12 3.17 13.36
N LYS A 140 23.82 1.99 12.82
CA LYS A 140 24.68 0.81 12.97
C LYS A 140 25.76 0.67 11.89
N TYR A 141 25.43 1.01 10.64
CA TYR A 141 26.31 0.77 9.49
C TYR A 141 26.81 2.05 8.83
N GLY A 142 26.34 3.21 9.28
CA GLY A 142 26.73 4.53 8.77
C GLY A 142 25.64 5.17 7.91
N ASN A 143 25.71 6.50 7.78
CA ASN A 143 24.70 7.29 7.09
C ASN A 143 24.44 6.81 5.65
N ASN A 144 23.17 6.75 5.29
CA ASN A 144 22.67 6.35 3.97
C ASN A 144 23.06 4.91 3.56
N SER A 145 23.40 4.03 4.52
CA SER A 145 23.85 2.66 4.20
C SER A 145 22.87 1.89 3.31
N LEU A 146 21.56 1.98 3.59
CA LEU A 146 20.54 1.32 2.77
C LEU A 146 20.48 1.90 1.35
N ILE A 147 20.50 3.23 1.21
CA ILE A 147 20.43 3.89 -0.11
C ILE A 147 21.70 3.64 -0.92
N ASN A 148 22.86 3.73 -0.29
CA ASN A 148 24.15 3.43 -0.92
C ASN A 148 24.21 1.98 -1.38
N LEU A 149 23.67 1.04 -0.60
CA LEU A 149 23.55 -0.37 -1.00
C LEU A 149 22.69 -0.51 -2.25
N LEU A 150 21.52 0.12 -2.30
CA LEU A 150 20.61 0.06 -3.45
C LEU A 150 21.23 0.66 -4.72
N LYS A 151 21.96 1.77 -4.58
CA LYS A 151 22.65 2.47 -5.68
C LYS A 151 23.96 1.80 -6.11
N SER A 152 24.47 0.83 -5.36
CA SER A 152 25.74 0.18 -5.69
C SER A 152 25.65 -0.78 -6.88
N ASP A 153 26.79 -1.07 -7.49
CA ASP A 153 26.91 -2.00 -8.63
C ASP A 153 26.92 -3.49 -8.23
N ILE A 154 26.74 -3.81 -6.94
CA ILE A 154 26.67 -5.22 -6.51
C ILE A 154 25.38 -5.85 -7.05
N SER A 155 25.39 -7.18 -7.24
CA SER A 155 24.21 -7.87 -7.76
C SER A 155 23.00 -7.76 -6.83
N ASP A 156 21.80 -7.77 -7.42
CA ASP A 156 20.55 -7.71 -6.65
C ASP A 156 20.45 -8.83 -5.61
N THR A 157 20.94 -10.03 -5.92
CA THR A 157 21.04 -11.12 -4.94
C THR A 157 21.86 -10.73 -3.71
N LYS A 158 22.99 -10.04 -3.89
CA LYS A 158 23.82 -9.56 -2.78
C LYS A 158 23.15 -8.40 -2.02
N LYS A 159 22.45 -7.50 -2.74
CA LYS A 159 21.65 -6.43 -2.11
C LYS A 159 20.58 -7.03 -1.21
N ILE A 160 19.81 -8.00 -1.72
CA ILE A 160 18.77 -8.70 -0.96
C ILE A 160 19.35 -9.36 0.28
N GLN A 161 20.43 -10.14 0.15
CA GLN A 161 21.10 -10.78 1.30
C GLN A 161 21.55 -9.77 2.37
N GLN A 162 22.04 -8.61 1.95
CA GLN A 162 22.48 -7.56 2.87
C GLN A 162 21.30 -6.85 3.54
N ILE A 163 20.20 -6.61 2.82
CA ILE A 163 18.95 -6.07 3.39
C ILE A 163 18.34 -7.06 4.38
N ASP A 164 18.32 -8.36 4.06
CA ASP A 164 17.86 -9.42 4.97
C ASP A 164 18.68 -9.44 6.26
N LYS A 165 20.01 -9.29 6.15
CA LYS A 165 20.89 -9.15 7.32
C LYS A 165 20.51 -7.92 8.14
N TYR A 166 20.39 -6.75 7.52
CA TYR A 166 19.99 -5.51 8.21
C TYR A 166 18.65 -5.69 8.94
N TRP A 167 17.65 -6.27 8.26
CA TRP A 167 16.33 -6.48 8.82
C TRP A 167 16.36 -7.44 10.01
N ASN A 168 17.05 -8.57 9.88
CA ASN A 168 17.16 -9.54 10.97
C ASN A 168 17.86 -8.95 12.20
N GLU A 169 18.89 -8.12 12.01
CA GLU A 169 19.56 -7.45 13.12
C GLU A 169 18.66 -6.38 13.78
N TYR A 170 17.86 -5.66 12.99
CA TYR A 170 16.86 -4.72 13.48
C TYR A 170 15.74 -5.40 14.27
N VAL A 171 15.26 -6.56 13.81
CA VAL A 171 14.27 -7.35 14.56
C VAL A 171 14.84 -7.80 15.90
N LYS A 172 16.07 -8.34 15.91
CA LYS A 172 16.74 -8.76 17.15
C LYS A 172 16.96 -7.62 18.13
N SER A 173 17.34 -6.43 17.66
CA SER A 173 17.57 -5.28 18.55
C SER A 173 16.30 -4.85 19.30
N LYS A 174 15.11 -5.04 18.71
CA LYS A 174 13.82 -4.78 19.39
C LYS A 174 13.48 -5.79 20.48
N GLU A 175 13.99 -7.02 20.38
CA GLU A 175 13.74 -8.07 21.37
C GLU A 175 14.58 -7.85 22.64
N THR A 176 15.74 -7.21 22.52
CA THR A 176 16.66 -6.95 23.64
C THR A 176 16.30 -5.72 24.47
N THR A 177 15.33 -4.91 24.03
CA THR A 177 14.85 -3.69 24.72
C THR A 177 13.53 -3.90 25.47
N LYS A 178 13.06 -5.15 25.60
CA LYS A 178 11.90 -5.53 26.44
C LYS A 178 12.38 -6.13 27.75
#